data_AF-A0A2L2YNX4-F1
#
_entry.id   AF-A0A2L2YNX4-F1
#
_cell.length_a   1.000
_cell.length_b   1.000
_cell.length_c   1.000
_cell.angle_alpha   90.00
_cell.angle_beta   90.00
_cell.angle_gamma   90.00
#
_symmetry.space_group_name_H-M   'P 1'
#
loop_
_entity.id
_entity.type
_entity.pdbx_description
1 polymer ?
#
loop_
_entity_poly.entity_id
_entity_poly.type
_entity_poly.pdbx_seq_one_letter_code
_entity_poly.pdbx_strand_id
1 'polypeptide(L)'
;TNLTCEKRYLQHYEVKDCTPVYKNDTSCPSFYKCPKEEKILANGCVYNRRVYHSGEEIDVGNPCEICSCFGDDSNKHFAIDCAHVECFNDDELELNSSCYNTYEA
;
A
#
# COMPACT_ATOMS: atom_id res chain seq x y z
N THR A 1 9.89 -19.75 34.67
CA THR A 1 9.55 -18.47 34.03
C THR A 1 8.13 -18.58 33.52
N ASN A 2 7.20 -17.83 34.11
CA ASN A 2 5.78 -17.90 33.76
C ASN A 2 5.57 -17.05 32.51
N LEU A 3 5.58 -17.68 31.33
CA LEU A 3 5.34 -16.99 30.05
C LEU A 3 3.85 -16.63 29.97
N THR A 4 3.51 -15.43 30.41
CA THR A 4 2.19 -14.85 30.17
C THR A 4 2.02 -14.59 28.69
N CYS A 5 0.97 -15.15 28.10
CA CYS A 5 0.64 -14.94 26.70
C CYS A 5 0.19 -13.50 26.46
N GLU A 6 1.10 -12.63 26.00
CA GLU A 6 0.78 -11.23 25.71
C GLU A 6 -0.04 -11.12 24.41
N LYS A 7 -1.36 -11.19 24.56
CA LYS A 7 -2.34 -11.16 23.46
C LYS A 7 -2.29 -9.88 22.61
N ARG A 8 -1.76 -8.77 23.14
CA ARG A 8 -1.70 -7.49 22.41
C ARG A 8 -0.88 -7.61 21.12
N TYR A 9 0.19 -8.40 21.12
CA TYR A 9 1.01 -8.63 19.93
C TYR A 9 0.40 -9.64 18.94
N LEU A 10 -0.77 -10.20 19.25
CA LEU A 10 -1.44 -11.21 18.44
C LEU A 10 -2.62 -10.66 17.62
N GLN A 11 -3.06 -9.43 17.91
CA GLN A 11 -4.22 -8.80 17.27
C GLN A 11 -4.11 -8.74 15.73
N HIS A 12 -2.90 -8.54 15.20
CA HIS A 12 -2.66 -8.53 13.76
C HIS A 12 -3.04 -9.84 13.07
N TYR A 13 -2.89 -10.99 13.76
CA TYR A 13 -3.30 -12.28 13.21
C TYR A 13 -4.81 -12.45 13.19
N GLU A 14 -5.53 -11.89 14.18
CA GLU A 14 -6.99 -11.88 14.22
C GLU A 14 -7.55 -11.03 13.06
N VAL A 15 -6.97 -9.85 12.81
CA VAL A 15 -7.36 -8.96 11.70
C VAL A 15 -7.10 -9.59 10.33
N LYS A 16 -6.17 -10.55 10.24
CA LYS A 16 -5.81 -11.29 9.01
C LYS A 16 -6.55 -12.62 8.86
N ASP A 17 -7.60 -12.86 9.65
CA ASP A 17 -8.36 -14.11 9.68
C ASP A 17 -7.48 -15.36 9.92
N CYS A 18 -6.35 -15.20 10.60
CA CYS A 18 -5.44 -16.30 10.89
C CYS A 18 -5.92 -17.10 12.09
N THR A 19 -5.80 -18.43 12.00
CA THR A 19 -6.19 -19.37 13.06
C THR A 19 -5.00 -19.73 13.94
N PRO A 20 -5.08 -19.60 15.27
CA PRO A 20 -4.01 -19.99 16.18
C PRO A 20 -3.85 -21.51 16.23
N VAL A 21 -2.60 -21.99 16.24
CA VAL A 21 -2.28 -23.41 16.39
C VAL A 21 -1.48 -23.63 17.66
N TYR A 22 -2.03 -24.44 18.56
CA TYR A 22 -1.44 -24.76 19.87
C TYR A 22 -0.71 -26.10 19.79
N LYS A 23 0.47 -26.17 20.41
CA LYS A 23 1.18 -27.44 20.64
C LYS A 23 1.33 -27.68 22.14
N ASN A 24 1.31 -28.96 22.53
CA ASN A 24 1.63 -29.45 23.87
C ASN A 24 0.86 -28.77 25.02
N ASP A 25 -0.44 -28.51 24.85
CA ASP A 25 -1.31 -27.90 25.88
C ASP A 25 -0.78 -26.60 26.49
N THR A 26 -0.04 -25.83 25.71
CA THR A 26 0.37 -24.48 26.11
C THR A 26 -0.79 -23.50 25.95
N SER A 27 -0.92 -22.55 26.87
CA SER A 27 -1.92 -21.46 26.78
C SER A 27 -1.62 -20.46 25.66
N CYS A 28 -0.48 -20.62 24.98
CA CYS A 28 -0.05 -19.78 23.87
C CYS A 28 -0.03 -20.55 22.55
N PRO A 29 -0.49 -19.90 21.45
CA PRO A 29 -0.31 -20.47 20.14
C PRO A 29 1.17 -20.58 19.81
N SER A 30 1.56 -21.72 19.27
CA SER A 30 2.92 -21.97 18.78
C SER A 30 3.16 -21.35 17.41
N PHE A 31 2.11 -21.23 16.58
CA PHE A 31 2.13 -20.53 15.30
C PHE A 31 0.68 -20.19 14.86
N TYR A 32 0.55 -19.40 13.79
CA TYR A 32 -0.74 -19.05 13.20
C TYR A 32 -0.83 -19.59 11.78
N LYS A 33 -1.96 -20.18 11.44
CA LYS A 33 -2.31 -20.58 10.08
C LYS A 33 -3.21 -19.52 9.48
N CYS A 34 -2.62 -18.65 8.68
CA CYS A 34 -3.34 -17.65 7.92
C CYS A 34 -4.00 -18.27 6.69
N PRO A 35 -5.13 -17.71 6.21
CA PRO A 35 -5.62 -17.98 4.88
C PRO A 35 -4.46 -17.76 3.90
N LYS A 36 -4.34 -18.63 2.88
CA LYS A 36 -3.47 -18.27 1.77
C LYS A 36 -4.07 -17.00 1.21
N GLU A 37 -3.29 -15.91 1.18
CA GLU A 37 -3.65 -14.77 0.33
C GLU A 37 -3.89 -15.40 -1.04
N GLU A 38 -5.14 -15.39 -1.48
CA GLU A 38 -5.40 -15.59 -2.88
C GLU A 38 -4.61 -14.47 -3.54
N LYS A 39 -3.47 -14.82 -4.12
CA LYS A 39 -2.86 -13.96 -5.13
C LYS A 39 -4.01 -13.75 -6.08
N ILE A 40 -4.59 -12.56 -6.05
CA ILE A 40 -5.50 -12.14 -7.09
C ILE A 40 -4.65 -12.39 -8.33
N LEU A 41 -5.01 -13.42 -9.10
CA LEU A 41 -4.46 -13.64 -10.44
C LEU A 41 -5.07 -12.53 -11.29
N ALA A 42 -4.71 -11.30 -10.93
CA ALA A 42 -5.10 -10.08 -11.58
C ALA A 42 -4.22 -10.00 -12.81
N ASN A 43 -4.86 -9.90 -13.97
CA ASN A 43 -4.20 -9.39 -15.15
C ASN A 43 -4.13 -7.86 -14.99
N GLY A 44 -3.29 -7.40 -14.05
CA GLY A 44 -3.23 -6.01 -13.66
C GLY A 44 -2.56 -5.79 -12.31
N CYS A 45 -2.35 -4.52 -11.98
CA CYS A 45 -1.82 -4.09 -10.70
C CYS A 45 -2.92 -4.07 -9.65
N VAL A 46 -2.60 -4.48 -8.42
CA VAL A 46 -3.55 -4.42 -7.30
C VAL A 46 -3.23 -3.23 -6.42
N TYR A 47 -4.13 -2.27 -6.34
CA TYR A 47 -4.05 -1.12 -5.43
C TYR A 47 -5.39 -0.91 -4.73
N ASN A 48 -5.39 -0.72 -3.41
CA ASN A 48 -6.61 -0.54 -2.59
C ASN A 48 -7.73 -1.56 -2.86
N ARG A 49 -7.36 -2.83 -3.07
CA ARG A 49 -8.28 -3.95 -3.39
C ARG A 49 -9.00 -3.82 -4.74
N ARG A 50 -8.58 -2.89 -5.60
CA ARG A 50 -9.00 -2.77 -7.00
C ARG A 50 -7.88 -3.28 -7.91
N VAL A 51 -8.28 -3.89 -9.02
CA VAL A 51 -7.37 -4.28 -10.11
C VAL A 51 -7.35 -3.16 -11.14
N TYR A 52 -6.16 -2.71 -11.52
CA TYR A 52 -5.90 -1.70 -12.52
C TYR A 52 -5.23 -2.34 -13.74
N HIS A 53 -5.70 -2.01 -14.94
CA HIS A 53 -5.13 -2.53 -16.18
C HIS A 53 -3.89 -1.75 -16.62
N SER A 54 -3.08 -2.32 -17.51
CA SER A 54 -1.91 -1.64 -18.06
C SER A 54 -2.31 -0.31 -18.72
N GLY A 55 -1.64 0.78 -18.33
CA GLY A 55 -1.94 2.15 -18.73
C GLY A 55 -3.00 2.87 -17.89
N GLU A 56 -3.66 2.19 -16.93
CA GLU A 56 -4.65 2.82 -16.06
C GLU A 56 -3.97 3.65 -14.97
N GLU A 57 -4.42 4.89 -14.80
CA GLU A 57 -3.97 5.80 -13.75
C GLU A 57 -4.53 5.36 -12.38
N ILE A 58 -3.69 5.46 -11.35
CA ILE A 58 -4.00 5.07 -9.99
C ILE A 58 -4.07 6.32 -9.14
N ASP A 59 -5.27 6.66 -8.68
CA ASP A 59 -5.46 7.71 -7.68
C ASP A 59 -4.91 7.25 -6.32
N VAL A 60 -3.77 7.83 -5.94
CA VAL A 60 -3.11 7.60 -4.66
C VAL A 60 -3.44 8.68 -3.62
N GLY A 61 -4.30 9.64 -3.96
CA GLY A 61 -4.73 10.75 -3.10
C GLY A 61 -3.70 11.86 -2.91
N ASN A 62 -2.48 11.71 -3.44
CA ASN A 62 -1.45 12.74 -3.44
C ASN A 62 -1.43 13.47 -4.80
N PRO A 63 -1.78 14.76 -4.87
CA PRO A 63 -1.83 15.49 -6.13
C PRO A 63 -0.46 15.70 -6.79
N CYS A 64 0.65 15.51 -6.06
CA CYS A 64 2.00 15.60 -6.58
C CYS A 64 2.56 14.26 -7.06
N GLU A 65 1.75 13.20 -7.05
CA GLU A 65 2.18 11.85 -7.40
C GLU A 65 1.26 11.27 -8.47
N ILE A 66 1.82 11.01 -9.64
CA ILE A 66 1.10 10.44 -10.77
C ILE A 66 1.52 8.98 -10.88
N CYS A 67 0.62 8.08 -10.49
CA CYS A 67 0.86 6.65 -10.54
C CYS A 67 0.08 6.00 -11.68
N SER A 68 0.66 4.97 -12.30
CA SER A 68 -0.02 4.17 -13.32
C SER A 68 0.39 2.71 -13.22
N CYS A 69 -0.51 1.82 -13.63
CA CYS A 69 -0.18 0.41 -13.76
C CYS A 69 0.56 0.16 -15.08
N PHE A 70 1.72 -0.48 -15.01
CA PHE A 70 2.47 -0.92 -16.17
C PHE A 70 2.58 -2.44 -16.16
N GLY A 71 2.29 -3.07 -17.29
CA GLY A 71 2.55 -4.49 -17.41
C GLY A 71 2.30 -5.05 -18.79
N ASP A 72 2.77 -6.27 -18.95
CA ASP A 72 2.61 -7.07 -20.17
C ASP A 72 1.77 -8.31 -19.83
N ASP A 73 0.59 -8.40 -20.47
CA ASP A 73 -0.33 -9.52 -20.36
C ASP A 73 0.34 -10.85 -20.75
N SER A 74 1.31 -10.81 -21.67
CA SER A 74 2.03 -11.99 -22.19
C SER A 74 2.86 -12.68 -21.11
N ASN A 75 3.49 -11.89 -20.23
CA ASN A 75 4.36 -12.37 -19.16
C ASN A 75 3.72 -12.27 -17.77
N LYS A 76 2.47 -11.79 -17.68
CA LYS A 76 1.73 -11.52 -16.45
C LYS A 76 2.53 -10.73 -15.41
N HIS A 77 3.38 -9.84 -15.89
CA HIS A 77 4.18 -9.00 -15.03
C HIS A 77 3.57 -7.60 -15.05
N PHE A 78 3.02 -7.21 -13.91
CA PHE A 78 2.42 -5.90 -13.68
C PHE A 78 3.08 -5.25 -12.47
N ALA A 79 3.38 -3.97 -12.58
CA ALA A 79 3.99 -3.14 -11.55
C ALA A 79 3.33 -1.76 -11.57
N ILE A 80 3.20 -1.16 -10.39
CA ILE A 80 2.79 0.22 -10.26
C ILE A 80 4.06 1.07 -10.36
N ASP A 81 4.05 2.04 -11.28
CA ASP A 81 5.11 3.04 -11.40
C ASP A 81 4.52 4.41 -11.10
N CYS A 82 5.28 5.24 -10.38
CA CYS A 82 4.83 6.53 -9.88
C CYS A 82 5.88 7.58 -10.17
N ALA A 83 5.46 8.69 -10.78
CA ALA A 83 6.26 9.87 -10.95
C ALA A 83 5.89 10.90 -9.89
N HIS A 84 6.88 11.39 -9.15
CA HIS A 84 6.72 12.53 -8.27
C HIS A 84 6.92 13.81 -9.10
N VAL A 85 5.90 14.65 -9.13
CA VAL A 85 5.98 15.98 -9.74
C VAL A 85 6.55 16.92 -8.68
N GLU A 86 7.78 17.37 -8.90
CA GLU A 86 8.31 18.50 -8.14
C GLU A 86 7.65 19.78 -8.65
N CYS A 87 7.16 20.61 -7.73
CA CYS A 87 6.78 21.97 -8.08
C CYS A 87 8.06 22.74 -8.41
N PHE A 88 8.09 23.41 -9.57
CA PHE A 88 9.10 24.42 -9.85
C PHE A 88 8.94 25.53 -8.81
N ASN A 89 9.83 25.55 -7.80
CA ASN A 89 10.07 26.76 -7.04
C ASN A 89 10.85 27.69 -7.96
N ASP A 90 10.11 28.45 -8.76
CA ASP A 90 10.68 29.51 -9.59
C ASP A 90 11.15 30.65 -8.68
N ASP A 91 12.31 30.48 -8.06
CA ASP A 91 13.11 31.62 -7.56
C ASP A 91 13.60 32.51 -8.72
N GLU A 92 13.30 32.16 -9.98
CA GLU A 92 13.77 32.84 -11.18
C GLU A 92 12.66 33.37 -12.11
N LEU A 93 11.38 33.23 -11.77
CA LEU A 93 10.34 34.00 -12.46
C LEU A 93 10.24 35.36 -11.79
N GLU A 94 10.62 36.42 -12.50
CA GLU A 94 10.27 37.80 -12.16
C GLU A 94 8.74 37.91 -12.10
N LEU A 95 8.17 37.59 -10.94
CA LEU A 95 6.77 37.80 -10.64
C LEU A 95 6.50 39.29 -10.85
N ASN A 96 5.73 39.59 -11.90
CA ASN A 96 5.13 40.90 -12.06
C ASN A 96 4.57 41.35 -10.69
N SER A 97 4.88 42.59 -10.31
CA SER A 97 4.62 43.22 -9.00
C SER A 97 3.17 43.18 -8.47
N SER A 98 2.25 42.51 -9.17
CA SER A 98 0.86 42.29 -8.79
C SER A 98 0.52 40.87 -8.31
N CYS A 99 1.45 39.91 -8.35
CA CYS A 99 1.20 38.53 -7.90
C CYS A 99 1.94 38.23 -6.59
N TYR A 100 1.23 37.65 -5.62
CA TYR A 100 1.79 37.21 -4.34
C TYR A 100 1.36 35.78 -4.02
N ASN A 101 2.26 35.01 -3.42
CA ASN A 101 1.97 33.65 -2.97
C ASN A 101 0.93 33.69 -1.83
N THR A 102 -0.12 32.91 -1.96
CA THR A 102 -1.09 32.66 -0.90
C THR A 102 -0.91 31.25 -0.37
N TYR A 103 -0.67 31.12 0.93
CA TYR A 103 -0.75 29.85 1.62
C TYR A 103 -2.12 29.81 2.31
N GLU A 104 -2.94 28.81 2.01
CA GLU A 104 -4.16 28.57 2.77
C GLU A 104 -3.79 28.14 4.19
N ALA A 105 -4.43 28.77 5.18
CA ALA A 105 -4.18 28.58 6.62
C ALA A 105 -5.02 27.43 7.19
#